data_AF-A0A2Z2KM94-F1
#
_entry.id   AF-A0A2Z2KM94-F1
#
_cell.length_a   1.000
_cell.length_b   1.000
_cell.length_c   1.000
_cell.angle_alpha   90.00
_cell.angle_beta   90.00
_cell.angle_gamma   90.00
#
_symmetry.space_group_name_H-M   'P 1'
#
loop_
_entity.id
_entity.type
_entity.pdbx_description
1 polymer ?
#
loop_
_entity_poly.entity_id
_entity_poly.type
_entity_poly.pdbx_seq_one_letter_code
_entity_poly.pdbx_strand_id
1 'polypeptide(L)' 'MICRDQLLKSIQAVHLAVVSYANCVCEEIDEQEREMLFASGLELSNQLAELRKMYIKQYNVDPITGFRPVKISYGCKKK' A
#
# COMPACT_ATOMS: atom_id res chain seq x y z
N MET A 1 8.29 19.73 -6.22
CA MET A 1 7.81 18.36 -6.53
C MET A 1 8.48 17.25 -5.71
N ILE A 2 9.61 17.50 -5.02
CA ILE A 2 10.40 16.52 -4.24
C ILE A 2 9.55 15.63 -3.31
N CYS A 3 8.54 16.19 -2.63
CA CYS A 3 7.70 15.44 -1.69
C CYS A 3 6.83 14.37 -2.39
N ARG A 4 6.32 14.62 -3.60
CA ARG A 4 5.52 13.65 -4.36
C ARG A 4 6.35 12.43 -4.74
N ASP A 5 7.54 12.67 -5.28
CA ASP A 5 8.42 11.61 -5.77
C ASP A 5 8.99 10.80 -4.61
N GLN A 6 9.33 11.46 -3.50
CA GLN A 6 9.75 10.77 -2.26
C GLN A 6 8.64 9.89 -1.70
N LEU A 7 7.40 10.41 -1.60
CA LEU A 7 6.27 9.62 -1.12
C LEU A 7 5.99 8.41 -2.04
N LEU A 8 6.06 8.60 -3.36
CA LEU A 8 5.89 7.50 -4.32
C LEU A 8 6.97 6.42 -4.14
N LYS A 9 8.24 6.84 -4.01
CA LYS A 9 9.36 5.90 -3.77
C LYS A 9 9.21 5.15 -2.45
N SER A 10 8.79 5.82 -1.38
CA SER A 10 8.50 5.17 -0.09
C SER A 10 7.41 4.11 -0.23
N ILE A 11 6.32 4.42 -0.94
CA ILE A 11 5.22 3.47 -1.20
C ILE A 11 5.71 2.25 -1.98
N GLN A 12 6.50 2.47 -3.03
CA GLN A 12 7.06 1.37 -3.84
C GLN A 12 8.00 0.47 -3.02
N ALA A 13 8.84 1.07 -2.17
CA ALA A 13 9.75 0.32 -1.30
C ALA A 13 8.99 -0.57 -0.30
N VAL A 14 7.97 -0.01 0.39
CA VAL A 14 7.16 -0.79 1.34
C VAL A 14 6.35 -1.88 0.60
N HIS A 15 5.78 -1.58 -0.57
CA HIS A 15 5.07 -2.57 -1.37
C HIS A 15 5.95 -3.75 -1.76
N LEU A 16 7.18 -3.47 -2.22
CA LEU A 16 8.15 -4.50 -2.57
C LEU A 16 8.55 -5.35 -1.34
N ALA A 17 8.74 -4.72 -0.18
CA ALA A 17 9.03 -5.43 1.06
C ALA A 17 7.88 -6.40 1.43
N VAL A 18 6.63 -5.93 1.42
CA VAL A 18 5.45 -6.78 1.71
C VAL A 18 5.37 -7.98 0.77
N VAL A 19 5.56 -7.77 -0.54
CA VAL A 19 5.53 -8.85 -1.54
C VAL A 19 6.69 -9.83 -1.33
N SER A 20 7.87 -9.33 -0.96
CA SER A 20 9.03 -10.17 -0.67
C SER A 20 8.81 -11.03 0.58
N TYR A 21 8.19 -10.46 1.64
CA TYR A 21 7.78 -11.20 2.83
C TYR A 21 6.75 -12.30 2.51
N ALA A 22 5.71 -11.97 1.74
CA ALA A 22 4.66 -12.93 1.38
C ALA A 22 5.17 -14.09 0.51
N ASN A 23 6.20 -13.84 -0.30
CA ASN A 23 6.84 -14.85 -1.15
C ASN A 23 8.02 -15.55 -0.48
N CYS A 24 8.36 -15.20 0.76
CA CYS A 24 9.39 -15.90 1.49
C CYS A 24 8.83 -17.27 1.93
N VAL A 25 9.11 -18.30 1.13
CA VAL A 25 8.87 -19.70 1.51
C VAL A 25 10.02 -20.10 2.42
N CYS A 26 9.86 -19.88 3.72
CA CYS A 26 10.83 -20.35 4.69
C CYS A 26 10.60 -21.84 4.91
N GLU A 27 11.41 -22.67 4.25
CA GLU A 27 11.57 -24.06 4.64
C GLU A 27 12.33 -24.06 5.98
N GLU A 28 11.71 -24.59 7.04
CA GLU A 28 12.25 -24.72 8.41
C GLU A 28 12.36 -23.42 9.25
N ILE A 29 11.28 -22.64 9.38
CA ILE A 29 11.16 -21.62 10.45
C ILE A 29 10.48 -22.22 11.68
N ASP A 30 11.00 -21.90 12.87
CA ASP A 30 10.30 -22.20 14.12
C ASP A 30 9.04 -21.32 14.30
N GLU A 31 8.18 -21.69 15.24
CA GLU A 31 6.90 -21.01 15.47
C GLU A 31 7.08 -19.55 15.89
N GLN A 32 8.14 -19.23 16.64
CA GLN A 32 8.42 -17.88 17.14
C GLN A 32 8.89 -16.97 15.99
N GLU A 33 9.78 -17.46 15.13
CA GLU A 33 10.22 -16.76 13.93
C GLU A 33 9.06 -16.51 12.97
N ARG A 34 8.18 -17.50 12.79
CA ARG A 34 6.97 -17.35 12.00
C ARG A 34 6.07 -16.24 12.54
N GLU A 35 5.82 -16.19 13.85
CA GLU A 35 5.02 -15.11 14.46
C GLU A 35 5.65 -13.73 14.28
N MET A 36 6.97 -13.61 14.45
CA MET A 36 7.69 -12.35 14.22
C MET A 36 7.62 -11.90 12.76
N LEU A 37 7.73 -12.84 11.81
CA LEU A 37 7.59 -12.56 10.39
C LEU A 37 6.17 -12.10 10.04
N PHE A 38 5.14 -12.75 10.58
CA PHE A 38 3.75 -12.34 10.39
C PHE A 38 3.47 -10.95 10.98
N ALA A 39 3.93 -10.68 12.20
CA ALA A 39 3.76 -9.38 12.85
C ALA A 39 4.42 -8.26 12.03
N SER A 40 5.66 -8.49 11.57
CA SER A 40 6.40 -7.54 10.74
C SER A 40 5.71 -7.30 9.38
N GLY A 41 5.26 -8.37 8.73
CA GLY A 41 4.53 -8.28 7.47
C GLY A 41 3.20 -7.52 7.60
N LEU A 42 2.47 -7.74 8.70
CA LEU A 42 1.22 -7.02 9.01
C LEU A 42 1.49 -5.53 9.22
N GLU A 43 2.54 -5.18 9.97
CA GLU A 43 2.92 -3.79 10.19
C GLU A 43 3.26 -3.08 8.88
N LEU A 44 4.08 -3.69 8.03
CA LEU A 44 4.42 -3.16 6.70
C LEU A 44 3.18 -2.96 5.81
N SER A 45 2.24 -3.91 5.85
CA SER A 45 0.97 -3.81 5.11
C SER A 45 0.14 -2.61 5.59
N ASN A 46 0.06 -2.38 6.91
CA ASN A 46 -0.65 -1.24 7.47
C ASN A 46 0.02 0.10 7.09
N GLN A 47 1.35 0.18 7.17
CA GLN A 47 2.11 1.37 6.74
C GLN A 47 1.87 1.67 5.25
N LEU A 48 1.86 0.64 4.40
CA LEU A 48 1.57 0.79 2.98
C LEU A 48 0.16 1.37 2.75
N ALA A 49 -0.84 0.87 3.48
CA ALA A 49 -2.22 1.34 3.37
C ALA A 49 -2.34 2.83 3.70
N GLU A 50 -1.68 3.30 4.76
CA GLU A 50 -1.70 4.71 5.16
C GLU A 50 -1.00 5.62 4.16
N LEU A 51 0.20 5.25 3.69
CA LEU A 51 0.92 6.01 2.67
C LEU A 51 0.12 6.10 1.36
N ARG A 52 -0.53 4.98 0.96
CA ARG A 52 -1.38 4.92 -0.23
C ARG A 52 -2.61 5.83 -0.10
N LYS A 53 -3.27 5.85 1.06
CA LYS A 53 -4.37 6.80 1.35
C LYS A 53 -3.92 8.25 1.23
N MET A 54 -2.76 8.59 1.80
CA MET A 54 -2.21 9.95 1.71
C MET A 54 -1.95 10.36 0.26
N TYR A 55 -1.35 9.47 -0.54
CA TYR A 55 -1.07 9.75 -1.94
C TYR A 55 -2.35 9.90 -2.77
N ILE A 56 -3.33 9.01 -2.59
CA ILE A 56 -4.63 9.10 -3.29
C ILE A 56 -5.35 10.40 -2.92
N LYS A 57 -5.35 10.79 -1.64
CA LYS A 57 -5.98 12.03 -1.18
C LYS A 57 -5.37 13.27 -1.84
N GLN A 58 -4.05 13.30 -2.04
CA GLN A 58 -3.33 14.44 -2.61
C GLN A 58 -3.37 14.47 -4.14
N TYR A 59 -3.24 13.32 -4.81
CA TYR A 59 -3.00 13.24 -6.25
C TYR A 59 -4.15 12.58 -7.03
N ASN A 60 -5.20 12.13 -6.34
CA ASN A 60 -6.38 11.46 -6.91
C ASN A 60 -6.04 10.29 -7.86
N VAL A 61 -4.95 9.59 -7.55
CA VAL A 61 -4.48 8.41 -8.29
C VAL A 61 -3.87 7.44 -7.31
N ASP A 62 -4.13 6.17 -7.55
CA ASP A 62 -3.52 5.06 -6.84
C ASP A 62 -2.07 4.89 -7.33
N PRO A 63 -1.08 4.97 -6.43
CA PRO A 63 0.33 4.88 -6.81
C PRO A 63 0.77 3.47 -7.23
N ILE A 64 -0.03 2.43 -6.92
CA ILE A 64 0.29 1.03 -7.24
C ILE A 64 -0.43 0.61 -8.53
N THR A 65 -1.73 0.88 -8.62
CA THR A 65 -2.54 0.40 -9.76
C THR A 65 -2.72 1.43 -10.87
N GLY A 66 -2.36 2.70 -10.62
CA GLY A 66 -2.68 3.81 -11.51
C GLY A 66 -4.17 4.17 -11.56
N PHE A 67 -5.02 3.47 -10.80
CA PHE A 67 -6.46 3.71 -10.76
C PHE A 67 -6.76 5.12 -10.23
N ARG A 68 -7.69 5.82 -10.87
CA ARG A 68 -8.19 7.10 -10.37
C ARG A 68 -9.59 6.89 -9.82
N PRO A 69 -9.86 7.24 -8.56
CA PRO A 69 -11.22 7.21 -8.04
C PRO A 69 -12.12 8.07 -8.93
N VAL A 70 -13.13 7.45 -9.55
CA VAL A 70 -14.16 8.19 -10.27
C VAL A 70 -14.94 8.99 -9.24
N LYS A 71 -14.87 10.32 -9.31
CA LYS A 71 -15.81 11.16 -8.57
C LYS A 71 -17.18 10.95 -9.21
N ILE A 72 -17.97 10.01 -8.69
CA ILE A 72 -19.36 9.86 -9.09
C ILE A 72 -20.09 11.10 -8.60
N SER A 73 -20.28 12.08 -9.49
CA SER A 73 -21.17 13.20 -9.22
C SER A 73 -22.60 12.66 -9.30
N TYR A 74 -23.25 12.46 -8.16
CA TYR A 74 -24.69 12.20 -8.10
C TYR A 74 -25.46 13.48 -8.47
N GLY A 75 -25.42 13.83 -9.76
CA GLY A 75 -26.31 14.82 -10.35
C GLY A 75 -27.63 14.14 -10.65
N CYS A 76 -28.49 13.98 -9.65
CA CYS A 76 -29.86 13.54 -9.88
C CYS A 76 -30.59 14.65 -10.64
N LYS A 77 -30.51 14.63 -11.98
CA LYS A 77 -31.38 15.45 -12.82
C LYS A 77 -32.79 14.89 -12.70
N LYS A 78 -33.60 15.46 -11.81
CA LYS A 78 -35.05 15.30 -11.86
C LYS A 78 -35.51 15.82 -13.22
N LYS A 79 -35.97 14.90 -14.08
CA LYS A 79 -36.88 15.25 -15.18
C LYS A 79 -38.27 15.41 -14.60
#